data_AF-A0A9X2PDD1-F1
#
_entry.id   AF-A0A9X2PDD1-F1
#
_cell.length_a   1.000
_cell.length_b   1.000
_cell.length_c   1.000
_cell.angle_alpha   90.00
_cell.angle_beta   90.00
_cell.angle_gamma   90.00
#
_symmetry.space_group_name_H-M   'P 1'
#
loop_
_entity.id
_entity.type
_entity.pdbx_description
1 polymer ?
#
loop_
_entity_poly.entity_id
_entity_poly.type
_entity_poly.pdbx_seq_one_letter_code
_entity_poly.pdbx_strand_id
1 'polypeptide(L)'
;TFDETDVNYGLVGFGGAEASSIVEDPTLASNKVAKVIKSAGAELWAGTTVTAVTGGVQTGFSTKIPFTEADKKMTVRVWSPDAGIKVRLKVEDHLDPTKSVETEATTTVAAAWETLTFDFGAQVPETAAINLAFNYNKASIFFNFGTT
;
A
#
# COMPACT_ATOMS: atom_id res chain seq x y z
N THR A 1 -8.44 -5.75 9.69
CA THR A 1 -7.59 -6.69 10.44
C THR A 1 -7.09 -7.75 9.46
N PHE A 2 -5.98 -8.44 9.74
CA PHE A 2 -5.39 -9.45 8.85
C PHE A 2 -5.64 -10.86 9.40
N ASP A 3 -6.89 -11.12 9.81
CA ASP A 3 -7.26 -12.22 10.72
C ASP A 3 -8.36 -13.14 10.19
N GLU A 4 -8.93 -12.85 9.01
CA GLU A 4 -9.98 -13.69 8.42
C GLU A 4 -9.37 -14.99 7.86
N THR A 5 -9.84 -16.13 8.36
CA THR A 5 -9.26 -17.45 8.07
C THR A 5 -9.33 -17.88 6.61
N ASP A 6 -10.28 -17.33 5.86
CA ASP A 6 -10.51 -17.65 4.45
C ASP A 6 -10.00 -16.56 3.49
N VAL A 7 -9.33 -15.53 4.02
CA VAL A 7 -8.75 -14.46 3.21
C VAL A 7 -7.24 -14.64 3.16
N ASN A 8 -6.73 -15.00 1.99
CA ASN A 8 -5.30 -14.89 1.73
C ASN A 8 -4.95 -13.41 1.47
N TYR A 9 -4.56 -12.71 2.53
CA TYR A 9 -4.20 -11.30 2.41
C TYR A 9 -2.97 -11.07 1.54
N GLY A 10 -2.03 -12.03 1.50
CA GLY A 10 -0.82 -12.07 0.66
C GLY A 10 0.01 -10.77 0.62
N LEU A 11 1.24 -10.80 1.11
CA LEU A 11 2.18 -9.68 0.95
C LEU A 11 3.32 -10.09 0.02
N VAL A 12 3.52 -9.32 -1.04
CA VAL A 12 4.66 -9.50 -1.96
C VAL A 12 5.48 -8.24 -1.94
N GLY A 13 6.58 -8.28 -1.20
CA GLY A 13 7.59 -7.24 -1.19
C GLY A 13 8.49 -7.31 -2.42
N PHE A 14 9.03 -6.16 -2.82
CA PHE A 14 9.96 -6.03 -3.94
C PHE A 14 10.93 -4.86 -3.73
N GLY A 15 12.05 -4.86 -4.46
CA GLY A 15 13.04 -3.77 -4.43
C GLY A 15 13.74 -3.63 -3.08
N GLY A 16 13.83 -4.71 -2.29
CA GLY A 16 14.40 -4.67 -0.94
C GLY A 16 13.34 -4.67 0.19
N ALA A 17 12.05 -4.87 -0.15
CA ALA A 17 10.95 -5.00 0.81
C ALA A 17 10.43 -6.43 1.01
N GLU A 18 11.17 -7.45 0.55
CA GLU A 18 10.78 -8.86 0.49
C GLU A 18 10.46 -9.47 1.86
N ALA A 19 10.98 -8.88 2.95
CA ALA A 19 10.71 -9.30 4.34
C ALA A 19 9.35 -8.81 4.89
N SER A 20 8.46 -8.32 4.02
CA SER A 20 7.10 -7.95 4.40
C SER A 20 6.31 -9.16 4.90
N SER A 21 5.60 -9.01 6.01
CA SER A 21 4.93 -10.13 6.71
C SER A 21 3.69 -9.67 7.47
N ILE A 22 2.81 -10.62 7.79
CA ILE A 22 1.69 -10.38 8.71
C ILE A 22 2.15 -10.73 10.12
N VAL A 23 2.02 -9.78 11.05
CA VAL A 23 2.49 -9.88 12.43
C VAL A 23 1.41 -9.42 13.41
N GLU A 24 1.64 -9.60 14.70
CA GLU A 24 0.80 -9.00 15.74
C GLU A 24 0.94 -7.48 15.73
N ASP A 25 -0.18 -6.80 15.93
CA ASP A 25 -0.21 -5.36 16.13
C ASP A 25 0.64 -5.01 17.36
N PRO A 26 1.65 -4.12 17.23
CA PRO A 26 2.57 -3.78 18.31
C PRO A 26 1.89 -3.15 19.53
N THR A 27 0.64 -2.68 19.39
CA THR A 27 -0.14 -2.03 20.45
C THR A 27 -1.35 -2.84 20.90
N LEU A 28 -1.72 -3.90 20.17
CA LEU A 28 -2.89 -4.72 20.47
C LEU A 28 -2.69 -6.16 19.96
N ALA A 29 -2.09 -7.03 20.77
CA ALA A 29 -1.71 -8.39 20.36
C ALA A 29 -2.86 -9.27 19.82
N SER A 30 -4.13 -8.92 20.08
CA SER A 30 -5.31 -9.61 19.54
C SER A 30 -5.65 -9.23 18.08
N ASN A 31 -4.91 -8.32 17.46
CA ASN A 31 -5.08 -7.87 16.07
C ASN A 31 -3.83 -8.25 15.25
N LYS A 32 -3.99 -8.62 13.98
CA LYS A 32 -2.87 -8.76 13.04
C LYS A 32 -2.82 -7.61 12.05
N VAL A 33 -1.58 -7.25 11.69
CA VAL A 33 -1.25 -6.14 10.79
C VAL A 33 -0.19 -6.56 9.77
N ALA A 34 -0.21 -5.91 8.60
CA ALA A 34 0.89 -6.00 7.65
C ALA A 34 2.07 -5.16 8.14
N LYS A 35 3.24 -5.78 8.25
CA LYS A 35 4.52 -5.13 8.51
C LYS A 35 5.33 -5.10 7.22
N VAL A 36 5.75 -3.91 6.81
CA VAL A 36 6.68 -3.70 5.70
C VAL A 36 8.06 -3.39 6.26
N ILE A 37 9.09 -4.08 5.78
CA ILE A 37 10.49 -3.80 6.12
C ILE A 37 11.18 -3.34 4.85
N LYS A 38 11.53 -2.05 4.77
CA LYS A 38 12.43 -1.54 3.75
C LYS A 38 13.87 -1.78 4.23
N SER A 39 14.59 -2.68 3.58
CA SER A 39 15.94 -3.07 4.01
C SER A 39 17.00 -2.00 3.73
N ALA A 40 18.15 -2.10 4.40
CA ALA A 40 19.29 -1.25 4.09
C ALA A 40 19.76 -1.52 2.66
N GLY A 41 19.87 -0.46 1.85
CA GLY A 41 20.21 -0.57 0.43
C GLY A 41 19.02 -0.94 -0.47
N ALA A 42 17.80 -0.89 0.06
CA ALA A 42 16.59 -1.03 -0.74
C ALA A 42 16.50 0.07 -1.80
N GLU A 43 15.83 -0.27 -2.90
CA GLU A 43 15.57 0.64 -3.99
C GLU A 43 14.73 1.84 -3.51
N LEU A 44 14.88 2.98 -4.20
CA LEU A 44 14.10 4.19 -3.88
C LEU A 44 12.58 3.96 -4.00
N TRP A 45 12.20 2.96 -4.79
CA TRP A 45 10.84 2.53 -5.10
C TRP A 45 10.47 1.18 -4.42
N ALA A 46 11.22 0.73 -3.42
CA ALA A 46 10.89 -0.48 -2.67
C ALA A 46 9.47 -0.41 -2.08
N GLY A 47 8.71 -1.49 -2.22
CA GLY A 47 7.30 -1.50 -1.83
C GLY A 47 6.73 -2.89 -1.68
N THR A 48 5.48 -2.93 -1.24
CA THR A 48 4.76 -4.16 -0.95
C THR A 48 3.41 -4.10 -1.63
N THR A 49 3.12 -5.11 -2.46
CA THR A 49 1.78 -5.33 -3.01
C THR A 49 0.94 -6.11 -2.02
N VAL A 50 -0.27 -5.63 -1.76
CA VAL A 50 -1.28 -6.36 -1.01
C VAL A 50 -2.10 -7.15 -2.01
N THR A 51 -2.26 -8.45 -1.73
CA THR A 51 -2.83 -9.55 -2.53
C THR A 51 -1.85 -10.41 -3.32
N ALA A 52 -1.78 -11.68 -2.91
CA ALA A 52 -1.01 -12.72 -3.57
C ALA A 52 -1.62 -14.09 -3.30
N VAL A 53 -1.42 -15.04 -4.22
CA VAL A 53 -1.66 -16.47 -3.98
C VAL A 53 -0.36 -17.19 -3.63
N THR A 54 -0.48 -18.48 -3.31
CA THR A 54 0.65 -19.39 -3.06
C THR A 54 1.78 -19.21 -4.07
N GLY A 55 3.02 -19.10 -3.58
CA GLY A 55 4.20 -18.87 -4.40
C GLY A 55 4.51 -17.39 -4.69
N GLY A 56 3.85 -16.45 -4.03
CA GLY A 56 4.13 -15.02 -4.17
C GLY A 56 3.61 -14.42 -5.48
N VAL A 57 2.72 -15.14 -6.17
CA VAL A 57 2.10 -14.66 -7.40
C VAL A 57 1.08 -13.61 -7.03
N GLN A 58 1.33 -12.38 -7.48
CA GLN A 58 0.40 -11.27 -7.30
C GLN A 58 -0.90 -11.61 -8.03
N THR A 59 -2.03 -11.47 -7.34
CA THR A 59 -3.37 -11.70 -7.91
C THR A 59 -4.21 -10.54 -7.45
N GLY A 60 -4.79 -9.76 -8.37
CA GLY A 60 -5.57 -8.58 -7.99
C GLY A 60 -6.71 -8.88 -7.01
N PHE A 61 -7.25 -7.84 -6.37
CA PHE A 61 -8.47 -7.89 -5.59
C PHE A 61 -9.61 -8.54 -6.39
N SER A 62 -10.48 -9.29 -5.70
CA SER A 62 -11.65 -9.94 -6.31
C SER A 62 -12.66 -8.95 -6.89
N THR A 63 -12.67 -7.72 -6.39
CA THR A 63 -13.49 -6.61 -6.89
C THR A 63 -12.64 -5.38 -7.09
N LYS A 64 -13.01 -4.54 -8.07
CA LYS A 64 -12.33 -3.28 -8.30
C LYS A 64 -12.58 -2.29 -7.16
N ILE A 65 -11.61 -1.42 -6.91
CA ILE A 65 -11.76 -0.29 -5.99
C ILE A 65 -12.85 0.64 -6.56
N PRO A 66 -13.90 0.96 -5.78
CA PRO A 66 -15.10 1.62 -6.29
C PRO A 66 -14.96 3.15 -6.35
N PHE A 67 -13.91 3.65 -7.01
CA PHE A 67 -13.74 5.10 -7.18
C PHE A 67 -14.88 5.70 -8.01
N THR A 68 -15.28 6.91 -7.61
CA THR A 68 -16.28 7.72 -8.31
C THR A 68 -15.76 9.16 -8.48
N GLU A 69 -16.49 10.01 -9.20
CA GLU A 69 -16.13 11.43 -9.28
C GLU A 69 -16.16 12.13 -7.92
N ALA A 70 -17.09 11.72 -7.03
CA ALA A 70 -17.23 12.30 -5.70
C ALA A 70 -16.31 11.66 -4.65
N ASP A 71 -15.83 10.44 -4.89
CA ASP A 71 -15.01 9.68 -3.95
C ASP A 71 -13.79 9.04 -4.64
N LYS A 72 -12.63 9.66 -4.41
CA LYS A 72 -11.33 9.27 -4.96
C LYS A 72 -10.30 9.03 -3.84
N LYS A 73 -10.78 8.83 -2.60
CA LYS A 73 -9.91 8.75 -1.43
C LYS A 73 -9.83 7.32 -0.90
N MET A 74 -8.66 6.96 -0.39
CA MET A 74 -8.45 5.73 0.36
C MET A 74 -7.75 6.05 1.66
N THR A 75 -8.15 5.43 2.75
CA THR A 75 -7.48 5.57 4.03
C THR A 75 -6.70 4.32 4.38
N VAL A 76 -5.49 4.47 4.90
CA VAL A 76 -4.70 3.38 5.47
C VAL A 76 -4.33 3.77 6.89
N ARG A 77 -4.61 2.88 7.85
CA ARG A 77 -4.11 3.05 9.22
C ARG A 77 -2.67 2.58 9.27
N VAL A 78 -1.75 3.47 9.64
CA VAL A 78 -0.30 3.26 9.59
C VAL A 78 0.30 3.49 10.97
N TRP A 79 1.25 2.64 11.34
CA TRP A 79 2.14 2.85 12.47
C TRP A 79 3.56 3.00 11.92
N SER A 80 4.28 4.02 12.39
CA SER A 80 5.66 4.29 12.01
C SER A 80 6.47 4.61 13.26
N PRO A 81 7.73 4.16 13.38
CA PRO A 81 8.60 4.61 14.46
C PRO A 81 8.88 6.12 14.37
N ASP A 82 8.82 6.69 13.17
CA ASP A 82 9.16 8.09 12.88
C ASP A 82 7.98 8.87 12.26
N ALA A 83 7.90 10.15 12.57
CA ALA A 83 7.06 11.12 11.85
C ALA A 83 7.80 11.68 10.62
N GLY A 84 7.07 12.25 9.67
CA GLY A 84 7.66 12.84 8.45
C GLY A 84 7.98 11.81 7.36
N ILE A 85 7.54 10.56 7.51
CA ILE A 85 7.76 9.52 6.51
C ILE A 85 6.76 9.70 5.38
N LYS A 86 7.28 9.94 4.18
CA LYS A 86 6.49 9.96 2.95
C LYS A 86 6.09 8.53 2.59
N VAL A 87 4.79 8.27 2.59
CA VAL A 87 4.19 7.01 2.17
C VAL A 87 3.50 7.25 0.84
N ARG A 88 3.85 6.44 -0.17
CA ARG A 88 3.17 6.45 -1.46
C ARG A 88 2.20 5.27 -1.54
N LEU A 89 1.06 5.49 -2.15
CA LEU A 89 0.11 4.45 -2.49
C LEU A 89 -0.15 4.46 -3.99
N LYS A 90 0.05 3.30 -4.62
CA LYS A 90 -0.26 3.05 -6.03
C LYS A 90 -1.46 2.12 -6.11
N VAL A 91 -2.38 2.43 -7.00
CA VAL A 91 -3.44 1.51 -7.43
C VAL A 91 -3.36 1.31 -8.93
N GLU A 92 -3.56 0.08 -9.39
CA GLU A 92 -3.40 -0.29 -10.80
C GLU A 92 -4.37 -1.38 -11.24
N ASP A 93 -4.53 -1.54 -12.55
CA ASP A 93 -5.12 -2.72 -13.15
C ASP A 93 -4.11 -3.87 -13.05
N HIS A 94 -4.50 -4.95 -12.38
CA HIS A 94 -3.64 -6.11 -12.17
C HIS A 94 -3.15 -6.75 -13.48
N LEU A 95 -3.93 -6.64 -14.57
CA LEU A 95 -3.60 -7.20 -15.88
C LEU A 95 -2.82 -6.23 -16.77
N ASP A 96 -2.75 -4.95 -16.40
CA ASP A 96 -2.13 -3.90 -17.20
C ASP A 96 -1.51 -2.80 -16.29
N PRO A 97 -0.22 -2.91 -15.93
CA PRO A 97 0.42 -1.98 -15.01
C PRO A 97 0.58 -0.56 -15.59
N THR A 98 0.31 -0.35 -16.88
CA THR A 98 0.27 0.99 -17.49
C THR A 98 -0.98 1.77 -17.08
N LYS A 99 -2.03 1.08 -16.61
CA LYS A 99 -3.24 1.67 -16.03
C LYS A 99 -3.08 1.81 -14.53
N SER A 100 -2.44 2.89 -14.10
CA SER A 100 -2.18 3.15 -12.68
C SER A 100 -2.40 4.61 -12.31
N VAL A 101 -2.51 4.87 -11.01
CA VAL A 101 -2.46 6.20 -10.41
C VAL A 101 -1.76 6.11 -9.05
N GLU A 102 -0.97 7.13 -8.72
CA GLU A 102 -0.18 7.21 -7.50
C GLU A 102 -0.49 8.50 -6.74
N THR A 103 -0.62 8.41 -5.42
CA THR A 103 -0.75 9.56 -4.52
C THR A 103 0.07 9.33 -3.26
N GLU A 104 0.29 10.36 -2.46
CA GLU A 104 1.15 10.34 -1.28
C GLU A 104 0.47 10.95 -0.06
N ALA A 105 0.85 10.43 1.11
CA ALA A 105 0.56 11.02 2.41
C ALA A 105 1.84 10.96 3.25
N THR A 106 1.94 11.82 4.26
CA THR A 106 3.11 11.88 5.15
C THR A 106 2.67 11.54 6.57
N THR A 107 3.43 10.68 7.26
CA THR A 107 3.18 10.41 8.69
C THR A 107 3.38 11.68 9.51
N THR A 108 2.51 11.91 10.47
CA THR A 108 2.53 13.09 11.34
C THR A 108 2.88 12.76 12.78
N VAL A 109 2.77 11.48 13.16
CA VAL A 109 3.08 11.01 14.52
C VAL A 109 4.15 9.93 14.47
N ALA A 110 4.99 9.90 15.51
CA ALA A 110 6.03 8.91 15.71
C ALA A 110 5.58 7.88 16.76
N ALA A 111 5.96 6.61 16.56
CA ALA A 111 5.66 5.47 17.43
C ALA A 111 4.16 5.30 17.79
N ALA A 112 3.25 5.74 16.92
CA ALA A 112 1.81 5.66 17.13
C ALA A 112 1.06 5.33 15.83
N TRP A 113 -0.15 4.78 15.99
CA TRP A 113 -1.07 4.56 14.88
C TRP A 113 -1.75 5.87 14.49
N GLU A 114 -1.75 6.19 13.20
CA GLU A 114 -2.54 7.26 12.59
C GLU A 114 -3.27 6.77 11.34
N THR A 115 -4.26 7.53 10.89
CA THR A 115 -4.96 7.25 9.62
C THR A 115 -4.45 8.22 8.56
N LEU A 116 -3.72 7.69 7.59
CA LEU A 116 -3.31 8.44 6.41
C LEU A 116 -4.43 8.41 5.37
N THR A 117 -4.72 9.57 4.77
CA THR A 117 -5.67 9.70 3.66
C THR A 117 -4.91 9.94 2.37
N PHE A 118 -5.12 9.05 1.40
CA PHE A 118 -4.55 9.08 0.07
C PHE A 118 -5.62 9.61 -0.89
N ASP A 119 -5.37 10.75 -1.53
CA ASP A 119 -6.30 11.38 -2.47
C ASP A 119 -5.85 11.14 -3.92
N PHE A 120 -6.48 10.19 -4.60
CA PHE A 120 -6.17 9.87 -6.00
C PHE A 120 -6.70 10.92 -6.98
N GLY A 121 -7.52 11.88 -6.52
CA GLY A 121 -7.80 13.10 -7.27
C GLY A 121 -6.64 14.09 -7.27
N ALA A 122 -5.66 13.91 -6.37
CA ALA A 122 -4.43 14.67 -6.28
C ALA A 122 -3.23 13.72 -6.45
N GLN A 123 -3.03 13.26 -7.68
CA GLN A 123 -1.92 12.39 -8.04
C GLN A 123 -0.57 13.07 -7.83
N VAL A 124 0.47 12.28 -7.59
CA VAL A 124 1.85 12.79 -7.57
C VAL A 124 2.21 13.36 -8.95
N PRO A 125 2.91 14.51 -9.03
CA PRO A 125 3.44 15.02 -10.29
C PRO A 125 4.19 13.95 -11.09
N GLU A 126 4.13 14.04 -12.42
CA GLU A 126 4.78 13.09 -13.35
C GLU A 126 4.21 11.66 -13.32
N THR A 127 3.10 11.42 -12.61
CA THR A 127 2.32 10.19 -12.69
C THR A 127 0.98 10.42 -13.40
N ALA A 128 0.34 9.35 -13.88
CA ALA A 128 -0.94 9.46 -14.56
C ALA A 128 -2.05 9.91 -13.59
N ALA A 129 -2.92 10.82 -14.05
CA ALA A 129 -4.14 11.17 -13.32
C ALA A 129 -5.11 9.97 -13.29
N ILE A 130 -5.95 9.90 -12.24
CA ILE A 130 -6.94 8.83 -12.12
C ILE A 130 -7.90 8.81 -13.32
N ASN A 131 -8.12 7.61 -13.87
CA ASN A 131 -9.09 7.36 -14.91
C ASN A 131 -10.16 6.38 -14.42
N LEU A 132 -11.37 6.88 -14.17
CA LEU A 132 -12.47 6.07 -13.61
C LEU A 132 -12.97 4.95 -14.54
N ALA A 133 -12.53 4.92 -15.80
CA ALA A 133 -12.81 3.82 -16.71
C ALA A 133 -11.87 2.60 -16.49
N PHE A 134 -10.76 2.77 -15.76
CA PHE A 134 -9.82 1.69 -15.50
C PHE A 134 -10.29 0.76 -14.38
N ASN A 135 -9.83 -0.49 -14.44
CA ASN A 135 -10.19 -1.53 -13.50
C ASN A 135 -9.15 -1.63 -12.38
N TYR A 136 -9.05 -0.59 -11.54
CA TYR A 136 -8.12 -0.59 -10.41
C TYR A 136 -8.46 -1.71 -9.42
N ASN A 137 -7.70 -2.80 -9.45
CA ASN A 137 -7.92 -3.98 -8.63
C ASN A 137 -6.59 -4.53 -8.08
N LYS A 138 -5.60 -3.68 -7.88
CA LYS A 138 -4.34 -4.01 -7.22
C LYS A 138 -3.82 -2.78 -6.49
N ALA A 139 -3.23 -2.96 -5.32
CA ALA A 139 -2.60 -1.86 -4.58
C ALA A 139 -1.19 -2.24 -4.10
N SER A 140 -0.28 -1.28 -4.21
CA SER A 140 1.07 -1.36 -3.68
C SER A 140 1.36 -0.14 -2.81
N ILE A 141 1.96 -0.36 -1.65
CA ILE A 141 2.31 0.69 -0.70
C ILE A 141 3.84 0.78 -0.56
N PHE A 142 4.34 2.00 -0.49
CA PHE A 142 5.77 2.29 -0.48
C PHE A 142 6.08 3.20 0.71
N PHE A 143 6.78 2.68 1.70
CA PHE A 143 7.21 3.45 2.86
C PHE A 143 8.55 4.13 2.56
N ASN A 144 8.67 5.39 2.99
CA ASN A 144 9.86 6.21 2.80
C ASN A 144 10.26 6.29 1.31
N PHE A 145 9.28 6.54 0.43
CA PHE A 145 9.49 6.57 -1.02
C PHE A 145 10.52 7.65 -1.42
N GLY A 146 11.39 7.32 -2.37
CA GLY A 146 12.43 8.25 -2.86
C GLY A 146 13.67 8.35 -1.96
N THR A 147 13.74 7.56 -0.89
CA THR A 147 14.83 7.59 0.10
C THR A 147 15.45 6.20 0.24
N THR A 148 16.77 6.09 0.37
CA THR A 148 17.47 4.83 0.70
C THR A 148 17.46 4.54 2.19
#